data_AF-A0A2P5YTB7-F1
#
_entry.id   AF-A0A2P5YTB7-F1
#
_cell.length_a   1.000
_cell.length_b   1.000
_cell.length_c   1.000
_cell.angle_alpha   90.00
_cell.angle_beta   90.00
_cell.angle_gamma   90.00
#
_symmetry.space_group_name_H-M   'P 1'
#
loop_
_entity.id
_entity.type
_entity.pdbx_description
1 polymer ?
#
loop_
_entity_poly.entity_id
_entity_poly.type
_entity_poly.pdbx_seq_one_letter_code
_entity_poly.pdbx_strand_id
1 'polypeptide(L)'
;MDHLAHVSNQPNSQPQSQISHLALDIGGSLIKLVYFCRYDDNCRDDDELRSQNESLGSESDNSRPVLGGKLHFAKFETSKINDCLEFIHSMKLHLGGFHDCTAPSSDKIFIKATGGGAYKFADLFKEKLGVSLDKEDEMECLVTGANFLLKVGF
;
A
#
# COMPACT_ATOMS: atom_id res chain seq x y z
N MET A 1 -41.90 -29.03 22.59
CA MET A 1 -40.56 -28.47 22.85
C MET A 1 -39.63 -29.07 21.83
N ASP A 2 -39.12 -28.28 20.89
CA ASP A 2 -37.87 -28.56 20.19
C ASP A 2 -37.30 -27.21 19.74
N HIS A 3 -36.11 -26.91 20.25
CA HIS A 3 -35.33 -25.71 19.96
C HIS A 3 -34.60 -25.89 18.62
N LEU A 4 -34.78 -24.96 17.69
CA LEU A 4 -33.80 -24.68 16.66
C LEU A 4 -33.47 -23.18 16.70
N ALA A 5 -32.27 -22.89 17.20
CA ALA A 5 -31.71 -21.56 17.25
C ALA A 5 -31.39 -21.07 15.83
N HIS A 6 -31.86 -19.88 15.51
CA HIS A 6 -31.46 -19.11 14.34
C HIS A 6 -30.00 -18.67 14.56
N VAL A 7 -29.04 -19.33 13.91
CA VAL A 7 -27.67 -18.83 13.83
C VAL A 7 -27.65 -17.72 12.77
N SER A 8 -27.71 -16.48 13.22
CA SER A 8 -27.38 -15.31 12.41
C SER A 8 -25.87 -15.31 12.16
N ASN A 9 -25.47 -15.60 10.92
CA ASN A 9 -24.11 -15.30 10.45
C ASN A 9 -23.95 -13.77 10.41
N GLN A 10 -23.28 -13.20 11.41
CA GLN A 10 -22.74 -11.85 11.29
C GLN A 10 -21.49 -11.89 10.41
N PRO A 11 -21.35 -11.02 9.39
CA PRO A 11 -20.09 -10.90 8.68
C PRO A 11 -19.05 -10.32 9.66
N ASN A 12 -18.01 -11.10 9.91
CA ASN A 12 -16.84 -10.70 10.68
C ASN A 12 -16.19 -9.51 9.97
N SER A 13 -16.53 -8.28 10.36
CA SER A 13 -15.94 -7.05 9.84
C SER A 13 -14.55 -6.88 10.43
N GLN A 14 -13.59 -7.62 9.86
CA GLN A 14 -12.18 -7.28 10.06
C GLN A 14 -11.95 -5.87 9.50
N PRO A 15 -11.20 -5.00 10.22
CA PRO A 15 -10.85 -3.67 9.70
C PRO A 15 -10.09 -3.86 8.38
N GLN A 16 -10.67 -3.36 7.29
CA GLN A 16 -10.09 -3.46 5.97
C GLN A 16 -9.02 -2.39 5.84
N SER A 17 -7.80 -2.68 6.29
CA SER A 17 -6.67 -1.78 6.10
C SER A 17 -6.58 -1.37 4.63
N GLN A 18 -6.82 -0.10 4.34
CA GLN A 18 -6.84 0.39 2.97
C GLN A 18 -5.41 0.44 2.42
N ILE A 19 -5.09 -0.45 1.48
CA ILE A 19 -3.87 -0.35 0.68
C ILE A 19 -4.02 0.89 -0.18
N SER A 20 -3.08 1.82 -0.05
CA SER A 20 -3.17 3.10 -0.75
C SER A 20 -2.10 3.31 -1.81
N HIS A 21 -0.98 2.59 -1.75
CA HIS A 21 0.14 2.77 -2.68
C HIS A 21 0.90 1.45 -2.86
N LEU A 22 1.30 1.14 -4.11
CA LEU A 22 2.12 0.00 -4.50
C LEU A 22 3.22 0.46 -5.47
N ALA A 23 4.45 0.02 -5.25
CA ALA A 23 5.59 0.25 -6.14
C ALA A 23 6.48 -1.01 -6.26
N LEU A 24 7.18 -1.12 -7.41
CA LEU A 24 8.02 -2.26 -7.76
C LEU A 24 9.43 -1.81 -8.19
N ASP A 25 10.44 -2.61 -7.87
CA ASP A 25 11.76 -2.59 -8.51
C ASP A 25 12.01 -3.99 -9.08
N ILE A 26 12.01 -4.10 -10.41
CA ILE A 26 12.12 -5.36 -11.13
C ILE A 26 13.54 -5.48 -11.71
N GLY A 27 14.46 -5.98 -10.89
CA GLY A 27 15.84 -6.22 -11.28
C GLY A 27 16.04 -7.52 -12.08
N GLY A 28 17.27 -7.78 -12.49
CA GLY A 28 17.62 -8.99 -13.25
C GLY A 28 17.40 -10.30 -12.48
N SER A 29 17.59 -10.28 -11.16
CA SER A 29 17.49 -11.48 -10.31
C SER A 29 16.40 -11.40 -9.25
N LEU A 30 16.09 -10.20 -8.76
CA LEU A 30 15.10 -9.99 -7.71
C LEU A 30 14.07 -8.96 -8.13
N ILE A 31 12.83 -9.25 -7.78
CA ILE A 31 11.73 -8.29 -7.75
C ILE A 31 11.56 -7.84 -6.30
N LYS A 32 11.56 -6.53 -6.07
CA LYS A 32 11.30 -5.91 -4.78
C LYS A 32 9.97 -5.19 -4.89
N LEU A 33 9.12 -5.38 -3.90
CA LEU A 33 7.78 -4.81 -3.85
C LEU A 33 7.62 -4.05 -2.54
N VAL A 34 7.12 -2.83 -2.64
CA VAL A 34 6.81 -1.97 -1.50
C VAL A 34 5.35 -1.54 -1.59
N TYR A 35 4.60 -1.69 -0.50
CA TYR A 35 3.21 -1.19 -0.42
C TYR A 35 2.91 -0.58 0.93
N PHE A 36 1.99 0.38 0.96
CA PHE A 36 1.59 1.10 2.17
C PHE A 36 0.14 0.80 2.54
N CYS A 37 -0.06 0.30 3.75
CA CYS A 37 -1.37 0.09 4.36
C CYS A 37 -1.65 1.20 5.36
N ARG A 38 -2.77 1.91 5.18
CA ARG A 38 -3.24 2.89 6.16
C ARG A 38 -3.89 2.17 7.34
N TYR A 39 -3.74 2.74 8.53
CA TYR A 39 -4.63 2.39 9.64
C TYR A 39 -6.01 2.99 9.35
N ASP A 40 -7.08 2.22 9.53
CA ASP A 40 -8.43 2.78 9.49
C ASP A 40 -8.60 3.72 10.69
N ASP A 41 -8.92 5.00 10.45
CA ASP A 41 -9.20 6.01 11.49
C ASP A 41 -10.48 5.74 12.31
N ASN A 42 -11.02 4.52 12.27
CA ASN A 42 -12.33 4.21 12.86
C ASN A 42 -12.29 3.78 14.33
N CYS A 43 -11.16 3.96 15.01
CA CYS A 43 -11.06 3.87 16.48
C CYS A 43 -10.63 5.22 17.06
N ARG A 44 -11.38 6.29 16.79
CA ARG A 44 -11.48 7.39 17.75
C ARG A 44 -12.43 6.93 18.85
N ASP A 45 -11.95 6.05 19.71
CA ASP A 45 -12.66 5.77 20.95
C ASP A 45 -12.65 7.05 21.79
N ASP A 46 -13.84 7.36 22.28
CA ASP A 46 -14.33 8.61 22.85
C ASP A 46 -13.78 8.87 24.27
N ASP A 47 -12.46 8.81 24.46
CA ASP A 47 -11.83 8.87 25.80
C ASP A 47 -11.05 10.17 26.08
N GLU A 48 -11.40 11.27 25.42
CA GLU A 48 -10.89 12.61 25.77
C GLU A 48 -11.83 13.39 26.70
N LEU A 49 -12.39 12.69 27.69
CA LEU A 49 -13.20 13.29 28.75
C LEU A 49 -12.66 12.94 30.13
N ARG A 50 -11.36 13.17 30.36
CA ARG A 50 -10.82 13.47 31.70
C ARG A 50 -9.34 13.87 31.67
N SER A 51 -9.09 15.18 31.61
CA SER A 51 -8.12 15.88 32.46
C SER A 51 -8.15 17.39 32.15
N GLN A 52 -9.25 18.06 32.54
CA GLN A 52 -9.10 19.45 32.97
C GLN A 52 -8.27 19.40 34.24
N ASN A 53 -7.06 19.95 34.22
CA ASN A 53 -6.40 20.68 35.30
C ASN A 53 -5.06 21.27 34.78
N GLU A 54 -5.07 22.59 34.56
CA GLU A 54 -3.99 23.56 34.85
C GLU A 54 -2.59 23.39 34.20
N SER A 55 -2.26 24.32 33.28
CA SER A 55 -1.03 25.18 33.30
C SER A 55 -0.35 25.35 31.93
N LEU A 56 -0.53 26.54 31.37
CA LEU A 56 0.44 27.42 30.68
C LEU A 56 1.70 26.78 30.05
N GLY A 57 1.73 26.81 28.71
CA GLY A 57 2.94 27.00 27.89
C GLY A 57 3.85 25.80 27.66
N SER A 58 3.80 25.22 26.45
CA SER A 58 5.00 24.73 25.77
C SER A 58 4.71 24.53 24.28
N GLU A 59 5.45 25.23 23.42
CA GLU A 59 5.56 24.94 22.00
C GLU A 59 6.06 23.49 21.84
N SER A 60 5.22 22.58 21.35
CA SER A 60 5.56 21.18 21.17
C SER A 60 5.12 20.72 19.79
N ASP A 61 6.07 20.79 18.87
CA ASP A 61 6.29 19.88 17.74
C ASP A 61 5.05 19.14 17.23
N ASN A 62 4.45 19.69 16.17
CA ASN A 62 3.29 19.13 15.48
C ASN A 62 3.67 17.94 14.57
N SER A 63 4.56 17.05 15.04
CA SER A 63 5.08 15.90 14.30
C SER A 63 4.19 14.66 14.50
N ARG A 64 2.87 14.81 14.32
CA ARG A 64 2.05 13.62 14.04
C ARG A 64 2.35 13.21 12.59
N PRO A 65 2.74 11.95 12.31
CA PRO A 65 2.94 11.53 10.92
C PRO A 65 1.65 11.77 10.15
N VAL A 66 1.72 12.61 9.12
CA VAL A 66 0.59 13.10 8.31
C VAL A 66 -0.25 11.95 7.70
N LEU A 67 0.32 10.73 7.63
CA LEU A 67 -0.34 9.49 7.25
C LEU A 67 0.01 8.41 8.28
N GLY A 68 -0.92 8.04 9.15
CA GLY A 68 -0.79 6.83 9.96
C GLY A 68 -0.81 5.58 9.07
N GLY A 69 0.13 4.65 9.26
CA GLY A 69 0.13 3.39 8.52
C GLY A 69 1.43 2.59 8.62
N LYS A 70 1.50 1.50 7.86
CA LYS A 70 2.65 0.59 7.78
C LYS A 70 3.14 0.46 6.35
N LEU A 71 4.45 0.61 6.18
CA LEU A 71 5.15 0.31 4.94
C LEU A 71 5.61 -1.14 4.97
N HIS A 72 5.20 -1.92 3.97
CA HIS A 72 5.51 -3.33 3.85
C HIS A 72 6.49 -3.57 2.71
N PHE A 73 7.42 -4.50 2.92
CA PHE A 73 8.43 -4.91 1.96
C PHE A 73 8.29 -6.40 1.67
N ALA A 74 8.27 -6.77 0.39
CA ALA A 74 8.30 -8.15 -0.07
C ALA A 74 9.35 -8.31 -1.19
N LYS A 75 9.87 -9.53 -1.36
CA LYS A 75 10.82 -9.84 -2.42
C LYS A 75 10.51 -11.19 -3.04
N PHE A 76 10.77 -11.29 -4.34
CA PHE A 76 10.60 -12.50 -5.14
C PHE A 76 11.82 -12.66 -6.07
N GLU A 77 12.10 -13.89 -6.50
CA GLU A 77 13.08 -14.11 -7.57
C GLU A 77 12.46 -13.68 -8.91
N THR A 78 13.20 -12.98 -9.76
CA THR A 78 12.70 -12.54 -11.09
C THR A 78 12.34 -13.73 -11.97
N SER A 79 13.02 -14.87 -11.80
CA SER A 79 12.67 -16.14 -12.47
C SER A 79 11.29 -16.68 -12.06
N LYS A 80 10.76 -16.27 -10.90
CA LYS A 80 9.46 -16.65 -10.36
C LYS A 80 8.48 -15.47 -10.37
N ILE A 81 8.45 -14.73 -11.47
CA ILE A 81 7.59 -13.55 -11.62
C ILE A 81 6.09 -13.86 -11.40
N ASN A 82 5.64 -15.08 -11.73
CA ASN A 82 4.26 -15.48 -11.51
C ASN A 82 3.88 -15.48 -10.02
N ASP A 83 4.76 -15.93 -9.12
CA ASP A 83 4.54 -15.87 -7.67
C ASP A 83 4.32 -14.42 -7.20
N CYS A 84 5.05 -13.47 -7.79
CA CYS A 84 4.89 -12.04 -7.52
C CYS A 84 3.53 -11.52 -8.02
N LEU A 85 3.11 -11.92 -9.23
CA LEU A 85 1.81 -11.54 -9.79
C LEU A 85 0.65 -12.11 -8.96
N GLU A 86 0.75 -13.38 -8.56
CA GLU A 86 -0.23 -14.03 -7.69
C GLU A 86 -0.33 -13.35 -6.33
N PHE A 87 0.80 -12.92 -5.76
CA PHE A 87 0.82 -12.16 -4.52
C PHE A 87 0.08 -10.81 -4.65
N ILE A 88 0.36 -10.04 -5.71
CA ILE A 88 -0.30 -8.75 -6.00
C ILE A 88 -1.80 -8.94 -6.20
N HIS A 89 -2.21 -9.99 -6.91
CA HIS A 89 -3.62 -10.31 -7.14
C HIS A 89 -4.32 -10.69 -5.83
N SER A 90 -3.74 -11.62 -5.07
CA SER A 90 -4.33 -12.17 -3.84
C SER A 90 -4.52 -11.13 -2.75
N MET A 91 -3.55 -10.22 -2.59
CA MET A 91 -3.66 -9.12 -1.64
C MET A 91 -4.46 -7.92 -2.16
N LYS A 92 -5.01 -8.01 -3.40
CA LYS A 92 -5.71 -6.91 -4.08
C LYS A 92 -4.89 -5.63 -4.16
N LEU A 93 -3.55 -5.73 -4.17
CA LEU A 93 -2.65 -4.58 -4.16
C LEU A 93 -2.76 -3.76 -5.46
N HIS A 94 -3.19 -4.39 -6.55
CA HIS A 94 -3.47 -3.69 -7.81
C HIS A 94 -4.58 -2.63 -7.65
N LEU A 95 -5.52 -2.78 -6.70
CA LEU A 95 -6.55 -1.76 -6.45
C LEU A 95 -6.01 -0.51 -5.73
N GLY A 96 -4.84 -0.61 -5.09
CA GLY A 96 -4.11 0.52 -4.51
C GLY A 96 -3.15 1.19 -5.50
N GLY A 97 -3.23 0.85 -6.79
CA GLY A 97 -2.50 1.54 -7.85
C GLY A 97 -3.08 2.94 -8.11
N PHE A 98 -2.32 3.76 -8.84
CA PHE A 98 -2.79 5.08 -9.24
C PHE A 98 -3.86 4.95 -10.32
N HIS A 99 -4.99 5.64 -10.13
CA HIS A 99 -6.07 5.71 -11.11
C HIS A 99 -5.94 6.99 -11.91
N ASP A 100 -5.86 6.89 -13.24
CA ASP A 100 -5.89 8.07 -14.10
C ASP A 100 -7.33 8.56 -14.24
N CYS A 101 -7.67 9.64 -13.54
CA CYS A 101 -9.02 10.23 -13.53
C CYS A 101 -9.30 11.15 -14.73
N THR A 102 -8.40 11.25 -15.71
CA THR A 102 -8.51 12.23 -16.80
C THR A 102 -9.37 11.79 -18.00
N ALA A 103 -9.91 10.57 -18.00
CA ALA A 103 -10.82 10.08 -19.05
C ALA A 103 -12.05 9.36 -18.49
N PRO A 104 -13.28 9.67 -18.95
CA PRO A 104 -14.54 9.17 -18.38
C PRO A 104 -14.87 7.70 -18.70
N SER A 105 -13.91 6.90 -19.19
CA SER A 105 -14.18 5.54 -19.67
C SER A 105 -13.01 4.55 -19.60
N SER A 106 -11.93 4.84 -18.89
CA SER A 106 -10.87 3.86 -18.70
C SER A 106 -10.31 3.94 -17.29
N ASP A 107 -10.79 3.05 -16.42
CA ASP A 107 -10.24 2.79 -15.09
C ASP A 107 -8.87 2.09 -15.22
N LYS A 108 -7.91 2.82 -15.79
CA LYS A 108 -6.59 2.29 -16.06
C LYS A 108 -5.75 2.44 -14.81
N ILE A 109 -5.51 1.31 -14.16
CA ILE A 109 -4.69 1.20 -12.97
C ILE A 109 -3.22 1.20 -13.36
N PHE A 110 -2.44 2.06 -12.71
CA PHE A 110 -1.00 2.16 -12.88
C PHE A 110 -0.24 1.74 -11.62
N ILE A 111 0.83 0.98 -11.80
CA ILE A 111 1.80 0.66 -10.76
C ILE A 111 3.14 1.29 -11.15
N LYS A 112 3.72 2.08 -10.23
CA LYS A 112 5.07 2.61 -10.42
C LYS A 112 6.09 1.49 -10.33
N ALA A 113 6.94 1.37 -11.33
CA ALA A 113 7.95 0.34 -11.41
C ALA A 113 9.27 0.88 -11.94
N THR A 114 10.37 0.47 -11.34
CA THR A 114 11.72 0.74 -11.84
C THR A 114 12.49 -0.54 -12.12
N GLY A 115 13.74 -0.41 -12.56
CA GLY A 115 14.61 -1.50 -12.99
C GLY A 115 14.33 -1.94 -14.43
N GLY A 116 15.31 -2.59 -15.05
CA GLY A 116 15.19 -3.06 -16.44
C GLY A 116 14.02 -4.03 -16.68
N GLY A 117 13.57 -4.73 -15.65
CA GLY A 117 12.40 -5.61 -15.70
C GLY A 117 11.07 -4.87 -15.89
N ALA A 118 10.97 -3.60 -15.50
CA ALA A 118 9.76 -2.81 -15.72
C ALA A 118 9.44 -2.63 -17.22
N TYR A 119 10.47 -2.64 -18.08
CA TYR A 119 10.32 -2.68 -19.52
C TYR A 119 10.03 -4.09 -20.02
N LYS A 120 10.83 -5.07 -19.57
CA LYS A 120 10.76 -6.46 -20.03
C LYS A 120 9.40 -7.12 -19.76
N PHE A 121 8.76 -6.81 -18.64
CA PHE A 121 7.55 -7.49 -18.18
C PHE A 121 6.29 -6.62 -18.24
N ALA A 122 6.35 -5.44 -18.88
CA ALA A 122 5.21 -4.51 -18.95
C ALA A 122 3.94 -5.16 -19.51
N ASP A 123 4.07 -5.90 -20.62
CA ASP A 123 2.94 -6.57 -21.26
C ASP A 123 2.38 -7.70 -20.40
N LEU A 124 3.24 -8.41 -19.65
CA LEU A 124 2.82 -9.48 -18.75
C LEU A 124 1.94 -8.94 -17.60
N PHE A 125 2.32 -7.80 -17.02
CA PHE A 125 1.51 -7.14 -15.99
C PHE A 125 0.15 -6.69 -16.56
N LYS A 126 0.15 -6.15 -17.77
CA LYS A 126 -1.08 -5.75 -18.46
C LYS A 126 -1.99 -6.93 -18.77
N GLU A 127 -1.43 -8.06 -19.23
CA GLU A 127 -2.18 -9.28 -19.54
C GLU A 127 -2.73 -9.96 -18.29
N LYS A 128 -1.90 -10.14 -17.25
CA LYS A 128 -2.27 -10.94 -16.07
C LYS A 128 -3.03 -10.18 -15.00
N LEU A 129 -2.80 -8.87 -14.86
CA LEU A 129 -3.40 -8.05 -13.81
C LEU A 129 -4.25 -6.88 -14.35
N GLY A 130 -4.25 -6.63 -15.66
CA GLY A 130 -4.95 -5.48 -16.24
C GLY A 130 -4.29 -4.13 -15.91
N VAL A 131 -3.10 -4.13 -15.32
CA VAL A 131 -2.40 -2.92 -14.86
C VAL A 131 -1.30 -2.52 -15.83
N SER A 132 -1.07 -1.22 -15.99
CA SER A 132 0.07 -0.71 -16.75
C SER A 132 1.21 -0.31 -15.82
N LEU A 133 2.44 -0.62 -16.21
CA LEU A 133 3.62 -0.16 -15.47
C LEU A 133 3.99 1.27 -15.88
N ASP A 134 3.93 2.17 -14.90
CA ASP A 134 4.48 3.51 -14.97
C ASP A 134 5.97 3.42 -14.65
N LYS A 135 6.82 3.64 -15.65
CA LYS A 135 8.24 3.28 -15.61
C LYS A 135 9.06 4.46 -15.11
N GLU A 136 9.75 4.26 -14.00
CA GLU A 136 10.57 5.28 -13.34
C GLU A 136 12.07 5.00 -13.55
N ASP A 137 12.88 6.06 -13.56
CA ASP A 137 14.34 5.94 -13.64
C ASP A 137 14.93 5.24 -12.40
N GLU A 138 15.80 4.26 -12.63
CA GLU A 138 16.35 3.40 -11.57
C GLU A 138 17.31 4.14 -10.65
N MET A 139 18.13 5.03 -11.20
CA MET A 139 19.09 5.79 -10.41
C MET A 139 18.39 6.87 -9.58
N GLU A 140 17.42 7.56 -10.17
CA GLU A 140 16.58 8.54 -9.49
C GLU A 140 15.76 7.91 -8.35
N CYS A 141 15.14 6.75 -8.58
CA CYS A 141 14.41 6.00 -7.54
C CYS A 141 15.33 5.58 -6.40
N LEU A 142 16.53 5.08 -6.72
CA LEU A 142 17.50 4.65 -5.71
C LEU A 142 17.92 5.81 -4.82
N VAL A 143 18.32 6.94 -5.42
CA VAL A 143 18.78 8.13 -4.69
C VAL A 143 17.64 8.72 -3.86
N THR A 144 16.46 8.88 -4.45
CA THR A 144 15.30 9.49 -3.78
C THR A 144 14.78 8.60 -2.66
N GLY A 145 14.66 7.29 -2.89
CA GLY A 145 14.23 6.32 -1.88
C GLY A 145 15.20 6.18 -0.71
N ALA A 146 16.52 6.15 -0.97
CA ALA A 146 17.52 6.14 0.08
C ALA A 146 17.48 7.42 0.92
N ASN A 147 17.42 8.59 0.27
CA ASN A 147 17.31 9.88 0.96
C ASN A 147 16.03 9.99 1.79
N PHE A 148 14.91 9.42 1.31
CA PHE A 148 13.68 9.34 2.09
C PHE A 148 13.88 8.55 3.38
N LEU A 149 14.44 7.33 3.31
CA LEU A 149 14.65 6.49 4.49
C LEU A 149 15.61 7.12 5.50
N LEU A 150 16.63 7.86 5.03
CA LEU A 150 17.55 8.60 5.92
C LEU A 150 16.85 9.75 6.65
N LYS A 151 15.87 10.41 6.01
CA LYS A 151 15.10 11.51 6.63
C LYS A 151 14.05 11.03 7.61
N VAL A 152 13.48 9.83 7.38
CA VAL A 152 12.40 9.28 8.21
C VAL A 152 12.89 8.75 9.55
N GLY A 153 14.21 8.59 9.75
CA GLY A 153 14.87 8.54 11.06
C GLY A 153 14.41 7.45 12.04
N PHE A 154 15.29 6.47 12.30
CA PHE A 154 15.39 5.87 13.63
C PHE A 154 16.05 6.86 14.59
#